data_AF-A0A919YFV6-F1
#
_entry.id   AF-A0A919YFV6-F1
#
_cell.length_a   1.000
_cell.length_b   1.000
_cell.length_c   1.000
_cell.angle_alpha   90.00
_cell.angle_beta   90.00
_cell.angle_gamma   90.00
#
_symmetry.space_group_name_H-M   'P 1'
#
loop_
_entity.id
_entity.type
_entity.pdbx_description
1 polymer ?
#
loop_
_entity_poly.entity_id
_entity_poly.type
_entity_poly.pdbx_seq_one_letter_code
_entity_poly.pdbx_strand_id
1 'polypeptide(L)'
;MKFPIKAAVVASSIAMLLGTANMTEAATVNNSAQAVTAKAPAADQKAVEAAKKELSQKLQQKNTGDMYLLYVADKNLNGGSEFLYYLDMFQSTNYEDYLNQAAKLQGPVLQKPEALPEGYKFVKGNIQPPIAKNLAEYQKEVKAEAEAQGKGVYYKKLDWKEMGEINLEFANGKDNLQMQVSHKINKDKASGEYRYHTADEFDAETAKKHPEWVRNILSWSDEDHVYNITTNPGNPLTKEDLIKFAETAVKK
;
A
#
# COMPACT_ATOMS: atom_id res chain seq x y z
N MET A 1 46.17 -22.74 -2.81
CA MET A 1 45.78 -23.32 -1.50
C MET A 1 44.34 -23.78 -1.59
N LYS A 2 44.08 -25.02 -1.16
CA LYS A 2 42.77 -25.68 -1.07
C LYS A 2 42.45 -25.94 0.41
N PHE A 3 41.15 -26.12 0.68
CA PHE A 3 40.47 -26.72 1.85
C PHE A 3 39.99 -25.74 2.97
N PRO A 4 38.96 -26.10 3.79
CA PRO A 4 37.60 -26.58 3.42
C PRO A 4 36.44 -26.16 4.37
N ILE A 5 35.18 -26.34 3.90
CA ILE A 5 33.94 -26.85 4.56
C ILE A 5 33.41 -26.18 5.86
N LYS A 6 32.11 -25.80 5.87
CA LYS A 6 31.04 -26.43 6.68
C LYS A 6 29.64 -25.93 6.30
N ALA A 7 28.82 -26.87 5.82
CA ALA A 7 27.37 -26.78 5.74
C ALA A 7 26.76 -26.92 7.14
N ALA A 8 25.70 -26.17 7.42
CA ALA A 8 24.83 -26.39 8.58
C ALA A 8 23.47 -26.87 8.07
N VAL A 9 23.25 -28.18 8.18
CA VAL A 9 21.95 -28.84 8.12
C VAL A 9 21.37 -28.76 9.53
N VAL A 10 20.19 -28.15 9.67
CA VAL A 10 19.35 -28.33 10.86
C VAL A 10 18.22 -29.25 10.45
N ALA A 11 18.40 -30.53 10.78
CA ALA A 11 17.35 -31.53 10.81
C ALA A 11 16.80 -31.65 12.24
N SER A 12 15.68 -32.37 12.37
CA SER A 12 14.95 -32.82 13.58
C SER A 12 13.79 -31.87 13.97
N SER A 13 12.52 -32.28 14.08
CA SER A 13 11.95 -33.62 14.29
C SER A 13 10.43 -33.58 14.03
N ILE A 14 9.87 -34.54 13.30
CA ILE A 14 8.53 -35.08 13.62
C ILE A 14 8.63 -36.61 13.54
N ALA A 15 8.30 -37.23 14.66
CA ALA A 15 8.41 -38.65 14.92
C ALA A 15 7.50 -39.49 14.01
N MET A 16 8.04 -40.62 13.55
CA MET A 16 7.28 -41.75 13.03
C MET A 16 6.49 -42.40 14.17
N LEU A 17 5.19 -42.62 13.97
CA LEU A 17 4.41 -43.60 14.72
C LEU A 17 3.96 -44.68 13.73
N LEU A 18 4.75 -45.74 13.67
CA LEU A 18 4.40 -47.02 13.07
C LEU A 18 3.61 -47.81 14.12
N GLY A 19 2.33 -48.01 13.88
CA GLY A 19 1.54 -49.05 14.55
C GLY A 19 1.45 -50.27 13.64
N THR A 20 2.13 -51.35 14.00
CA THR A 20 2.00 -52.66 13.35
C THR A 20 0.85 -53.45 13.99
N ALA A 21 -0.05 -53.97 13.17
CA ALA A 21 -0.77 -55.21 13.45
C ALA A 21 -0.88 -56.01 12.15
N ASN A 22 -0.31 -57.21 12.16
CA ASN A 22 -0.31 -58.18 11.07
C ASN A 22 -1.72 -58.73 10.84
N MET A 23 -2.13 -58.89 9.58
CA MET A 23 -2.84 -60.08 9.09
C MET A 23 -2.70 -60.14 7.57
N THR A 24 -2.37 -61.34 7.10
CA THR A 24 -2.14 -61.80 5.73
C THR A 24 -3.39 -61.75 4.85
N GLU A 25 -3.30 -61.18 3.64
CA GLU A 25 -3.75 -61.81 2.39
C GLU A 25 -3.41 -60.91 1.18
N ALA A 26 -3.04 -61.54 0.08
CA ALA A 26 -2.59 -60.89 -1.14
C ALA A 26 -3.76 -60.24 -1.89
N ALA A 27 -3.60 -58.96 -2.24
CA ALA A 27 -4.35 -58.34 -3.33
C ALA A 27 -3.44 -57.33 -4.03
N THR A 28 -3.12 -57.61 -5.29
CA THR A 28 -2.57 -56.65 -6.26
C THR A 28 -3.48 -55.42 -6.32
N VAL A 29 -2.97 -54.25 -5.92
CA VAL A 29 -3.66 -52.97 -6.10
C VAL A 29 -2.82 -52.05 -6.99
N ASN A 30 -3.46 -51.61 -8.06
CA ASN A 30 -3.02 -50.61 -9.01
C ASN A 30 -2.44 -49.37 -8.32
N ASN A 31 -1.20 -49.03 -8.62
CA ASN A 31 -0.62 -47.73 -8.28
C ASN A 31 -1.06 -46.68 -9.32
N SER A 32 -2.30 -46.22 -9.23
CA SER A 32 -2.66 -44.88 -9.67
C SER A 32 -2.38 -43.95 -8.50
N ALA A 33 -1.21 -43.34 -8.49
CA ALA A 33 -0.92 -42.24 -7.58
C ALA A 33 -1.92 -41.11 -7.86
N GLN A 34 -3.01 -41.08 -7.10
CA GLN A 34 -3.86 -39.91 -7.02
C GLN A 34 -2.98 -38.78 -6.47
N ALA A 35 -2.59 -37.86 -7.35
CA ALA A 35 -2.20 -36.54 -6.94
C ALA A 35 -3.33 -36.02 -6.05
N VAL A 36 -3.08 -35.94 -4.75
CA VAL A 36 -3.94 -35.19 -3.83
C VAL A 36 -3.81 -33.75 -4.28
N THR A 37 -4.67 -33.35 -5.21
CA THR A 37 -4.96 -31.95 -5.46
C THR A 37 -5.52 -31.42 -4.14
N ALA A 38 -4.67 -30.78 -3.35
CA ALA A 38 -5.09 -30.07 -2.15
C ALA A 38 -6.21 -29.12 -2.57
N LYS A 39 -7.45 -29.48 -2.23
CA LYS A 39 -8.62 -28.68 -2.56
C LYS A 39 -8.47 -27.37 -1.79
N ALA A 40 -8.51 -26.25 -2.49
CA ALA A 40 -8.47 -24.94 -1.85
C ALA A 40 -9.53 -24.91 -0.73
N PRO A 41 -9.18 -24.42 0.48
CA PRO A 41 -10.10 -24.43 1.60
C PRO A 41 -11.36 -23.64 1.25
N ALA A 42 -12.53 -24.22 1.49
CA ALA A 42 -13.80 -23.61 1.12
C ALA A 42 -14.05 -22.33 1.94
N ALA A 43 -14.36 -21.23 1.26
CA ALA A 43 -14.81 -19.99 1.90
C ALA A 43 -16.33 -20.04 2.11
N ASP A 44 -16.79 -19.68 3.31
CA ASP A 44 -18.21 -19.55 3.65
C ASP A 44 -18.65 -18.09 3.67
N GLN A 45 -19.82 -17.78 3.11
CA GLN A 45 -20.31 -16.40 2.98
C GLN A 45 -20.48 -15.72 4.35
N LYS A 46 -20.95 -16.42 5.38
CA LYS A 46 -21.10 -15.83 6.72
C LYS A 46 -19.74 -15.51 7.34
N ALA A 47 -18.75 -16.39 7.13
CA ALA A 47 -17.39 -16.16 7.58
C ALA A 47 -16.75 -14.92 6.91
N VAL A 48 -16.97 -14.73 5.60
CA VAL A 48 -16.51 -13.54 4.87
C VAL A 48 -17.13 -12.27 5.45
N GLU A 49 -18.46 -12.23 5.59
CA GLU A 49 -19.15 -11.04 6.11
C GLU A 49 -18.79 -10.75 7.58
N ALA A 50 -18.59 -11.78 8.40
CA ALA A 50 -18.09 -11.62 9.76
C ALA A 50 -16.69 -11.01 9.79
N ALA A 51 -15.76 -11.48 8.94
CA ALA A 51 -14.41 -10.94 8.84
C ALA A 51 -14.43 -9.48 8.37
N LYS A 52 -15.21 -9.13 7.34
CA LYS A 52 -15.36 -7.75 6.87
C LYS A 52 -15.89 -6.83 7.97
N LYS A 53 -16.90 -7.28 8.73
CA LYS A 53 -17.45 -6.53 9.86
C LYS A 53 -16.42 -6.33 10.97
N GLU A 54 -15.68 -7.38 11.34
CA GLU A 54 -14.64 -7.29 12.36
C GLU A 54 -13.53 -6.31 11.96
N LEU A 55 -13.03 -6.40 10.73
CA LEU A 55 -12.02 -5.48 10.20
C LEU A 55 -12.52 -4.02 10.19
N SER A 56 -13.76 -3.81 9.78
CA SER A 56 -14.40 -2.48 9.83
C SER A 56 -14.50 -1.94 11.25
N GLN A 57 -14.74 -2.80 12.25
CA GLN A 57 -14.78 -2.43 13.66
C GLN A 57 -13.38 -2.09 14.21
N LYS A 58 -12.35 -2.87 13.84
CA LYS A 58 -10.95 -2.59 14.26
C LYS A 58 -10.48 -1.21 13.79
N LEU A 59 -10.91 -0.78 12.60
CA LEU A 59 -10.56 0.52 12.01
C LEU A 59 -11.52 1.67 12.41
N GLN A 60 -12.41 1.46 13.38
CA GLN A 60 -13.20 2.59 13.91
C GLN A 60 -12.34 3.57 14.71
N GLN A 61 -11.24 3.09 15.31
CA GLN A 61 -10.22 3.95 15.87
C GLN A 61 -9.49 4.64 14.72
N LYS A 62 -9.63 5.96 14.64
CA LYS A 62 -8.98 6.76 13.60
C LYS A 62 -7.53 7.05 13.95
N ASN A 63 -6.72 7.25 12.92
CA ASN A 63 -5.33 7.70 13.03
C ASN A 63 -4.36 6.68 13.67
N THR A 64 -4.69 5.40 13.57
CA THR A 64 -3.86 4.25 13.99
C THR A 64 -2.78 3.90 12.98
N GLY A 65 -3.02 4.19 11.70
CA GLY A 65 -2.17 3.71 10.60
C GLY A 65 -2.27 2.21 10.36
N ASP A 66 -3.24 1.54 10.98
CA ASP A 66 -3.41 0.10 10.86
C ASP A 66 -3.77 -0.28 9.43
N MET A 67 -3.13 -1.35 8.94
CA MET A 67 -3.43 -1.96 7.65
C MET A 67 -3.69 -3.45 7.85
N TYR A 68 -4.78 -3.92 7.28
CA TYR A 68 -5.15 -5.32 7.23
C TYR A 68 -5.39 -5.74 5.79
N LEU A 69 -5.03 -6.98 5.48
CA LEU A 69 -5.34 -7.62 4.20
C LEU A 69 -6.21 -8.84 4.46
N LEU A 70 -7.43 -8.82 3.91
CA LEU A 70 -8.35 -9.94 3.89
C LEU A 70 -8.08 -10.78 2.65
N TYR A 71 -7.91 -12.08 2.84
CA TYR A 71 -7.91 -13.12 1.81
C TYR A 71 -9.21 -13.92 1.87
N VAL A 72 -9.80 -14.15 0.70
CA VAL A 72 -10.99 -14.98 0.49
C VAL A 72 -10.73 -15.93 -0.69
N ALA A 73 -10.72 -17.23 -0.43
CA ALA A 73 -10.44 -18.25 -1.44
C ALA A 73 -11.45 -18.26 -2.59
N ASP A 74 -12.73 -17.98 -2.31
CA ASP A 74 -13.75 -17.74 -3.34
C ASP A 74 -13.92 -16.25 -3.61
N LYS A 75 -13.28 -15.77 -4.67
CA LYS A 75 -13.36 -14.37 -5.10
C LYS A 75 -14.79 -13.86 -5.34
N ASN A 76 -15.75 -14.74 -5.66
CA ASN A 76 -17.14 -14.34 -5.88
C ASN A 76 -17.80 -13.83 -4.59
N LEU A 77 -17.34 -14.30 -3.43
CA LEU A 77 -17.80 -13.83 -2.11
C LEU A 77 -17.16 -12.48 -1.71
N ASN A 78 -16.19 -12.01 -2.50
CA ASN A 78 -15.41 -10.81 -2.24
C ASN A 78 -15.33 -9.90 -3.48
N GLY A 79 -16.46 -9.72 -4.16
CA GLY A 79 -16.60 -8.74 -5.24
C GLY A 79 -15.73 -9.02 -6.47
N GLY A 80 -15.33 -10.27 -6.68
CA GLY A 80 -14.47 -10.69 -7.80
C GLY A 80 -12.97 -10.65 -7.49
N SER A 81 -12.56 -10.28 -6.28
CA SER A 81 -11.15 -10.26 -5.84
C SER A 81 -10.87 -11.31 -4.76
N GLU A 82 -9.72 -11.99 -4.82
CA GLU A 82 -9.26 -12.83 -3.69
C GLU A 82 -8.83 -11.97 -2.47
N PHE A 83 -8.57 -10.67 -2.67
CA PHE A 83 -7.99 -9.80 -1.66
C PHE A 83 -8.78 -8.51 -1.47
N LEU A 84 -8.89 -8.06 -0.23
CA LEU A 84 -9.46 -6.76 0.12
C LEU A 84 -8.64 -6.08 1.22
N TYR A 85 -8.15 -4.87 0.95
CA TYR A 85 -7.42 -4.06 1.92
C TYR A 85 -8.38 -3.29 2.81
N TYR A 86 -8.10 -3.32 4.10
CA TYR A 86 -8.75 -2.53 5.13
C TYR A 86 -7.66 -1.69 5.78
N LEU A 87 -7.72 -0.36 5.63
CA LEU A 87 -6.69 0.51 6.15
C LEU A 87 -7.28 1.74 6.82
N ASP A 88 -6.55 2.22 7.82
CA ASP A 88 -6.68 3.56 8.36
C ASP A 88 -5.39 4.32 8.08
N MET A 89 -5.51 5.58 7.71
CA MET A 89 -4.37 6.41 7.33
C MET A 89 -3.99 7.30 8.50
N PHE A 90 -2.72 7.71 8.59
CA PHE A 90 -2.41 8.81 9.49
C PHE A 90 -2.98 10.09 8.89
N GLN A 91 -3.87 10.77 9.62
CA GLN A 91 -4.49 12.04 9.27
C GLN A 91 -4.12 13.08 10.32
N SER A 92 -3.67 14.24 9.87
CA SER A 92 -3.26 15.36 10.74
C SER A 92 -3.93 16.64 10.27
N THR A 93 -4.54 17.39 11.18
CA THR A 93 -5.04 18.75 10.92
C THR A 93 -4.04 19.82 11.39
N ASN A 94 -2.97 19.39 12.04
CA ASN A 94 -1.82 20.21 12.44
C ASN A 94 -0.56 19.74 11.69
N TYR A 95 0.24 20.69 11.23
CA TYR A 95 1.50 20.41 10.52
C TYR A 95 2.56 19.74 11.41
N GLU A 96 2.63 20.09 12.69
CA GLU A 96 3.58 19.48 13.64
C GLU A 96 3.24 18.01 13.89
N ASP A 97 1.96 17.67 14.01
CA ASP A 97 1.52 16.27 14.16
C ASP A 97 1.90 15.43 12.93
N TYR A 98 1.72 16.00 11.74
CA TYR A 98 2.18 15.39 10.50
C TYR A 98 3.70 15.15 10.54
N LEU A 99 4.50 16.17 10.86
CA LEU A 99 5.95 16.05 10.91
C LEU A 99 6.41 14.99 11.92
N ASN A 100 5.81 14.99 13.10
CA ASN A 100 6.10 14.01 14.15
C ASN A 100 5.78 12.59 13.69
N GLN A 101 4.73 12.40 12.90
CA GLN A 101 4.38 11.08 12.38
C GLN A 101 5.28 10.67 11.22
N ALA A 102 5.56 11.57 10.29
CA ALA A 102 6.43 11.32 9.15
C ALA A 102 7.87 11.00 9.59
N ALA A 103 8.37 11.66 10.64
CA ALA A 103 9.72 11.42 11.18
C ALA A 103 9.92 10.02 11.78
N LYS A 104 8.85 9.27 12.07
CA LYS A 104 8.92 7.88 12.56
C LYS A 104 9.00 6.86 11.42
N LEU A 105 8.81 7.32 10.17
CA LEU A 105 8.73 6.47 8.98
C LEU A 105 9.99 6.66 8.13
N GLN A 106 10.36 5.61 7.42
CA GLN A 106 11.40 5.64 6.38
C GLN A 106 10.82 6.25 5.11
N GLY A 107 11.66 6.99 4.39
CA GLY A 107 11.29 7.64 3.12
C GLY A 107 11.29 9.17 3.22
N PRO A 108 10.98 9.85 2.11
CA PRO A 108 11.00 11.31 2.03
C PRO A 108 9.94 11.95 2.92
N VAL A 109 10.27 13.11 3.49
CA VAL A 109 9.35 13.91 4.30
C VAL A 109 9.07 15.23 3.57
N LEU A 110 7.82 15.47 3.22
CA LEU A 110 7.39 16.73 2.63
C LEU A 110 7.49 17.87 3.66
N GLN A 111 8.06 18.99 3.23
CA GLN A 111 8.19 20.19 4.04
C GLN A 111 7.19 21.24 3.55
N LYS A 112 6.69 22.06 4.48
CA LYS A 112 5.99 23.29 4.16
C LYS A 112 6.95 24.19 3.37
N PRO A 113 6.57 24.67 2.16
CA PRO A 113 7.43 25.57 1.40
C PRO A 113 7.67 26.88 2.17
N GLU A 114 8.92 27.35 2.20
CA GLU A 114 9.32 28.53 2.96
C GLU A 114 8.69 29.83 2.42
N ALA A 115 8.45 29.88 1.10
CA ALA A 115 7.96 31.06 0.39
C ALA A 115 6.47 30.97 0.01
N LEU A 116 5.66 30.22 0.77
CA LEU A 116 4.20 30.22 0.54
C LEU A 116 3.64 31.65 0.64
N PRO A 117 2.81 32.11 -0.32
CA PRO A 117 2.21 33.43 -0.27
C PRO A 117 1.37 33.64 0.99
N GLU A 118 1.19 34.91 1.34
CA GLU A 118 0.35 35.28 2.48
C GLU A 118 -1.06 34.67 2.38
N GLY A 119 -1.56 34.17 3.50
CA GLY A 119 -2.88 33.57 3.61
C GLY A 119 -2.90 32.05 3.46
N TYR A 120 -1.91 31.42 2.82
CA TYR A 120 -1.84 29.96 2.77
C TYR A 120 -1.54 29.37 4.16
N LYS A 121 -2.41 28.45 4.60
CA LYS A 121 -2.26 27.74 5.87
C LYS A 121 -2.37 26.24 5.63
N PHE A 122 -1.67 25.46 6.45
CA PHE A 122 -1.83 24.02 6.46
C PHE A 122 -3.29 23.66 6.81
N VAL A 123 -3.89 22.80 5.99
CA VAL A 123 -5.27 22.32 6.15
C VAL A 123 -5.26 20.89 6.70
N LYS A 124 -4.50 20.01 6.04
CA LYS A 124 -4.40 18.60 6.42
C LYS A 124 -3.16 17.94 5.85
N GLY A 125 -2.74 16.86 6.50
CA GLY A 125 -1.69 15.95 6.07
C GLY A 125 -2.16 14.51 6.21
N ASN A 126 -1.90 13.69 5.19
CA ASN A 126 -2.23 12.28 5.19
C ASN A 126 -0.98 11.45 4.89
N ILE A 127 -0.77 10.35 5.61
CA ILE A 127 0.28 9.36 5.31
C ILE A 127 -0.37 7.99 5.18
N GLN A 128 -0.12 7.33 4.05
CA GLN A 128 -0.65 6.01 3.71
C GLN A 128 0.44 4.93 3.77
N PRO A 129 0.06 3.66 4.02
CA PRO A 129 0.99 2.53 3.94
C PRO A 129 1.47 2.27 2.50
N PRO A 130 2.62 1.61 2.31
CA PRO A 130 3.24 1.35 1.00
C PRO A 130 2.57 0.17 0.25
N ILE A 131 1.26 0.25 0.02
CA ILE A 131 0.46 -0.82 -0.58
C ILE A 131 0.94 -1.12 -2.00
N ALA A 132 1.07 -0.09 -2.84
CA ALA A 132 1.44 -0.28 -4.25
C ALA A 132 2.82 -0.94 -4.40
N LYS A 133 3.79 -0.53 -3.58
CA LYS A 133 5.16 -1.07 -3.58
C LYS A 133 5.19 -2.55 -3.16
N ASN A 134 4.45 -2.91 -2.12
CA ASN A 134 4.53 -4.22 -1.48
C ASN A 134 3.35 -5.16 -1.84
N LEU A 135 2.53 -4.79 -2.84
CA LEU A 135 1.26 -5.45 -3.16
C LEU A 135 1.41 -6.98 -3.30
N ALA A 136 2.36 -7.42 -4.11
CA ALA A 136 2.58 -8.83 -4.41
C ALA A 136 3.11 -9.60 -3.20
N GLU A 137 3.95 -8.98 -2.40
CA GLU A 137 4.57 -9.58 -1.21
C GLU A 137 3.51 -9.79 -0.12
N TYR A 138 2.72 -8.76 0.18
CA TYR A 138 1.62 -8.86 1.13
C TYR A 138 0.59 -9.91 0.73
N GLN A 139 0.17 -9.93 -0.53
CA GLN A 139 -0.79 -10.93 -1.02
C GLN A 139 -0.24 -12.35 -0.92
N LYS A 140 1.03 -12.56 -1.29
CA LYS A 140 1.70 -13.86 -1.20
C LYS A 140 1.80 -14.35 0.24
N GLU A 141 2.22 -13.48 1.15
CA GLU A 141 2.37 -13.78 2.57
C GLU A 141 1.03 -14.19 3.21
N VAL A 142 0.00 -13.36 3.03
CA VAL A 142 -1.33 -13.61 3.63
C VAL A 142 -1.97 -14.87 3.06
N LYS A 143 -1.82 -15.12 1.76
CA LYS A 143 -2.31 -16.35 1.13
C LYS A 143 -1.58 -17.59 1.65
N ALA A 144 -0.25 -17.55 1.73
CA ALA A 144 0.55 -18.67 2.23
C ALA A 144 0.17 -19.03 3.68
N GLU A 145 -0.07 -18.02 4.53
CA GLU A 145 -0.52 -18.24 5.91
C GLU A 145 -1.94 -18.80 5.99
N ALA A 146 -2.84 -18.35 5.12
CA ALA A 146 -4.19 -18.90 5.03
C ALA A 146 -4.17 -20.37 4.62
N GLU A 147 -3.37 -20.72 3.59
CA GLU A 147 -3.21 -22.08 3.09
C GLU A 147 -2.56 -23.01 4.14
N ALA A 148 -1.51 -22.54 4.83
CA ALA A 148 -0.87 -23.29 5.91
C ALA A 148 -1.83 -23.56 7.09
N GLN A 149 -2.82 -22.69 7.31
CA GLN A 149 -3.86 -22.85 8.32
C GLN A 149 -5.12 -23.56 7.81
N GLY A 150 -5.18 -23.92 6.52
CA GLY A 150 -6.36 -24.52 5.90
C GLY A 150 -7.59 -23.61 5.93
N LYS A 151 -7.42 -22.28 5.91
CA LYS A 151 -8.49 -21.29 6.01
C LYS A 151 -8.89 -20.73 4.65
N GLY A 152 -10.17 -20.81 4.31
CA GLY A 152 -10.75 -20.18 3.11
C GLY A 152 -11.06 -18.68 3.27
N VAL A 153 -11.05 -18.19 4.52
CA VAL A 153 -11.16 -16.78 4.88
C VAL A 153 -10.11 -16.50 5.95
N TYR A 154 -9.23 -15.54 5.69
CA TYR A 154 -8.14 -15.20 6.59
C TYR A 154 -7.81 -13.72 6.45
N TYR A 155 -7.46 -13.04 7.53
CA TYR A 155 -6.92 -11.69 7.44
C TYR A 155 -5.70 -11.56 8.34
N LYS A 156 -4.81 -10.64 7.96
CA LYS A 156 -3.60 -10.34 8.69
C LYS A 156 -3.42 -8.84 8.84
N LYS A 157 -3.00 -8.40 10.03
CA LYS A 157 -2.47 -7.04 10.24
C LYS A 157 -1.06 -6.98 9.67
N LEU A 158 -0.81 -5.99 8.81
CA LEU A 158 0.46 -5.78 8.16
C LEU A 158 1.18 -4.61 8.84
N ASP A 159 2.37 -4.90 9.38
CA ASP A 159 3.23 -3.87 9.94
C ASP A 159 4.00 -3.17 8.82
N TRP A 160 4.15 -1.86 8.93
CA TRP A 160 4.90 -1.05 7.99
C TRP A 160 5.67 0.05 8.71
N LYS A 161 6.86 0.36 8.20
CA LYS A 161 7.76 1.39 8.74
C LYS A 161 8.23 2.39 7.69
N GLU A 162 7.81 2.22 6.46
CA GLU A 162 8.13 3.07 5.32
C GLU A 162 6.85 3.77 4.85
N MET A 163 6.94 5.06 4.52
CA MET A 163 5.82 5.78 3.92
C MET A 163 5.43 5.14 2.58
N GLY A 164 4.14 5.06 2.28
CA GLY A 164 3.65 4.70 0.96
C GLY A 164 3.35 5.92 0.10
N GLU A 165 2.54 6.80 0.68
CA GLU A 165 2.16 8.06 0.07
C GLU A 165 1.96 9.11 1.15
N ILE A 166 2.43 10.34 0.90
CA ILE A 166 2.16 11.50 1.74
C ILE A 166 1.43 12.53 0.90
N ASN A 167 0.34 13.10 1.44
CA ASN A 167 -0.38 14.21 0.85
C ASN A 167 -0.52 15.35 1.86
N LEU A 168 -0.05 16.54 1.52
CA LEU A 168 -0.26 17.76 2.30
C LEU A 168 -1.17 18.72 1.53
N GLU A 169 -2.06 19.42 2.21
CA GLU A 169 -2.89 20.48 1.62
C GLU A 169 -2.69 21.79 2.37
N PHE A 170 -2.47 22.86 1.60
CA PHE A 170 -2.42 24.23 2.06
C PHE A 170 -3.49 25.05 1.34
N ALA A 171 -4.17 25.96 2.03
CA ALA A 171 -5.19 26.80 1.41
C ALA A 171 -5.24 28.21 1.99
N ASN A 172 -5.68 29.17 1.18
CA ASN A 172 -5.91 30.57 1.58
C ASN A 172 -7.39 30.98 1.52
N GLY A 173 -8.29 30.00 1.53
CA GLY A 173 -9.74 30.18 1.42
C GLY A 173 -10.26 29.93 0.01
N LYS A 174 -9.79 30.70 -0.98
CA LYS A 174 -10.19 30.52 -2.39
C LYS A 174 -9.33 29.48 -3.10
N ASP A 175 -8.02 29.57 -2.88
CA ASP A 175 -7.02 28.80 -3.60
C ASP A 175 -6.39 27.76 -2.68
N ASN A 176 -5.96 26.65 -3.28
CA ASN A 176 -5.25 25.58 -2.59
C ASN A 176 -4.00 25.14 -3.36
N LEU A 177 -3.08 24.58 -2.59
CA LEU A 177 -1.87 23.93 -3.04
C LEU A 177 -1.79 22.57 -2.35
N GLN A 178 -1.63 21.51 -3.12
CA GLN A 178 -1.44 20.16 -2.60
C GLN A 178 -0.04 19.67 -2.96
N MET A 179 0.64 19.07 -2.00
CA MET A 179 1.94 18.42 -2.21
C MET A 179 1.77 16.94 -1.99
N GLN A 180 2.32 16.13 -2.89
CA GLN A 180 2.23 14.69 -2.82
C GLN A 180 3.60 14.06 -3.09
N VAL A 181 3.88 12.96 -2.41
CA VAL A 181 4.96 12.03 -2.75
C VAL A 181 4.46 10.61 -2.62
N SER A 182 4.84 9.74 -3.55
CA SER A 182 4.59 8.30 -3.50
C SER A 182 5.72 7.51 -4.15
N HIS A 183 5.76 6.20 -3.88
CA HIS A 183 6.67 5.31 -4.61
C HIS A 183 6.33 5.25 -6.10
N LYS A 184 7.38 5.14 -6.91
CA LYS A 184 7.22 4.81 -8.32
C LYS A 184 6.66 3.40 -8.49
N ILE A 185 5.58 3.31 -9.25
CA ILE A 185 5.00 2.03 -9.68
C ILE A 185 5.77 1.46 -10.88
N ASN A 186 6.31 2.32 -11.74
CA ASN A 186 7.08 1.95 -12.93
C ASN A 186 8.55 2.36 -12.78
N LYS A 187 9.48 1.53 -13.26
CA LYS A 187 10.93 1.80 -13.28
C LYS A 187 11.34 2.78 -14.38
N ASP A 188 10.48 3.74 -14.71
CA ASP A 188 10.85 4.80 -15.64
C ASP A 188 12.03 5.56 -15.05
N LYS A 189 13.01 5.90 -15.91
CA LYS A 189 14.22 6.60 -15.49
C LYS A 189 13.84 7.81 -14.66
N ALA A 190 14.59 8.04 -13.58
CA ALA A 190 14.49 9.28 -12.82
C ALA A 190 14.57 10.47 -13.79
N SER A 191 13.53 11.29 -13.76
CA SER A 191 13.54 12.60 -14.38
C SER A 191 13.57 13.61 -13.24
N GLY A 192 14.75 14.14 -12.95
CA GLY A 192 14.89 15.31 -12.10
C GLY A 192 14.38 16.59 -12.75
N GLU A 193 14.05 16.54 -14.05
CA GLU A 193 13.41 17.64 -14.75
C GLU A 193 11.96 17.79 -14.31
N TYR A 194 11.59 19.03 -14.01
CA TYR A 194 10.22 19.42 -13.68
C TYR A 194 9.34 19.41 -14.94
N ARG A 195 8.23 18.66 -14.87
CA ARG A 195 7.16 18.67 -15.87
C ARG A 195 5.97 19.44 -15.34
N TYR A 196 5.47 20.39 -16.11
CA TYR A 196 4.34 21.24 -15.73
C TYR A 196 3.21 21.10 -16.74
N HIS A 197 2.01 20.85 -16.23
CA HIS A 197 0.76 20.78 -16.98
C HIS A 197 -0.25 21.75 -16.38
N THR A 198 -1.03 22.42 -17.23
CA THR A 198 -2.10 23.30 -16.76
C THR A 198 -3.46 22.61 -16.75
N ALA A 199 -4.38 23.17 -15.95
CA ALA A 199 -5.77 22.75 -15.92
C ALA A 199 -6.45 22.79 -17.31
N ASP A 200 -6.02 23.68 -18.21
CA ASP A 200 -6.61 23.86 -19.53
C ASP A 200 -6.22 22.76 -20.53
N GLU A 201 -5.23 21.92 -20.20
CA GLU A 201 -4.82 20.78 -21.03
C GLU A 201 -5.79 19.59 -20.91
N PHE A 202 -6.70 19.60 -19.93
CA PHE A 202 -7.73 18.57 -19.78
C PHE A 202 -8.86 18.76 -20.79
N ASP A 203 -9.31 17.67 -21.42
CA ASP A 203 -10.43 17.73 -22.35
C ASP A 203 -11.76 18.07 -21.65
N ALA A 204 -12.69 18.65 -22.41
CA ALA A 204 -13.96 19.13 -21.87
C ALA A 204 -14.83 18.03 -21.24
N GLU A 205 -14.70 16.78 -21.69
CA GLU A 205 -15.45 15.66 -21.15
C GLU A 205 -14.89 15.27 -19.77
N THR A 206 -13.56 15.15 -19.66
CA THR A 206 -12.86 14.93 -18.39
C THR A 206 -13.15 16.06 -17.41
N ALA A 207 -13.06 17.31 -17.84
CA ALA A 207 -13.32 18.46 -16.99
C ALA A 207 -14.76 18.51 -16.45
N LYS A 208 -15.72 18.00 -17.22
CA LYS A 208 -17.12 17.90 -16.80
C LYS A 208 -17.37 16.73 -15.86
N LYS A 209 -16.78 15.56 -16.13
CA LYS A 209 -17.01 14.32 -15.36
C LYS A 209 -16.22 14.29 -14.05
N HIS A 210 -15.01 14.83 -14.08
CA HIS A 210 -14.03 14.80 -12.99
C HIS A 210 -13.41 16.19 -12.76
N PRO A 211 -14.21 17.21 -12.41
CA PRO A 211 -13.70 18.57 -12.18
C PRO A 211 -12.63 18.63 -11.08
N GLU A 212 -12.59 17.67 -10.17
CA GLU A 212 -11.58 17.55 -9.11
C GLU A 212 -10.17 17.20 -9.62
N TRP A 213 -10.06 16.58 -10.80
CA TRP A 213 -8.79 16.23 -11.44
C TRP A 213 -8.20 17.37 -12.26
N VAL A 214 -9.03 18.34 -12.64
CA VAL A 214 -8.61 19.50 -13.42
C VAL A 214 -7.82 20.43 -12.53
N ARG A 215 -6.48 20.35 -12.63
CA ARG A 215 -5.54 21.08 -11.78
C ARG A 215 -4.31 21.48 -12.59
N ASN A 216 -3.61 22.51 -12.12
CA ASN A 216 -2.22 22.69 -12.56
C ASN A 216 -1.35 21.71 -11.78
N ILE A 217 -0.40 21.07 -12.44
CA ILE A 217 0.41 20.00 -11.87
C ILE A 217 1.87 20.24 -12.25
N LEU A 218 2.72 20.45 -11.24
CA LEU A 218 4.17 20.30 -11.36
C LEU A 218 4.55 18.91 -10.85
N SER A 219 5.25 18.12 -11.65
CA SER A 219 5.73 16.78 -11.27
C SER A 219 7.23 16.62 -11.51
N TRP A 220 7.88 15.88 -10.62
CA TRP A 220 9.27 15.44 -10.78
C TRP A 220 9.47 14.11 -10.08
N SER A 221 10.65 13.51 -10.22
CA SER A 221 10.93 12.22 -9.62
C SER A 221 12.40 12.06 -9.26
N ASP A 222 12.67 11.26 -8.22
CA ASP A 222 14.00 10.72 -7.97
C ASP A 222 14.08 9.25 -8.42
N GLU A 223 15.01 8.47 -7.88
CA GLU A 223 15.14 7.04 -8.22
C GLU A 223 13.92 6.22 -7.83
N ASP A 224 13.33 6.50 -6.66
CA ASP A 224 12.35 5.64 -5.98
C ASP A 224 10.96 6.28 -5.87
N HIS A 225 10.86 7.61 -5.99
CA HIS A 225 9.65 8.38 -5.69
C HIS A 225 9.26 9.32 -6.84
N VAL A 226 7.96 9.57 -6.93
CA VAL A 226 7.36 10.63 -7.72
C VAL A 226 6.80 11.69 -6.78
N TYR A 227 6.98 12.94 -7.14
CA TYR A 227 6.57 14.10 -6.37
C TYR A 227 5.70 15.00 -7.23
N ASN A 228 4.64 15.54 -6.63
CA ASN A 228 3.75 16.48 -7.28
C ASN A 228 3.48 17.70 -6.39
N ILE A 229 3.39 18.87 -7.00
CA ILE A 229 2.71 20.04 -6.44
C ILE A 229 1.56 20.38 -7.37
N THR A 230 0.34 20.43 -6.84
CA THR A 230 -0.85 20.77 -7.61
C THR A 230 -1.57 21.98 -7.05
N THR A 231 -2.21 22.74 -7.92
CA THR A 231 -3.05 23.88 -7.55
C THR A 231 -4.39 23.83 -8.29
N ASN A 232 -5.44 24.39 -7.69
CA ASN A 232 -6.72 24.56 -8.36
C ASN A 232 -6.61 25.41 -9.66
N PRO A 233 -7.55 25.26 -10.61
CA PRO A 233 -7.62 26.12 -11.78
C PRO A 233 -7.76 27.60 -11.39
N GLY A 234 -7.07 28.48 -12.13
CA GLY A 234 -7.07 29.93 -11.89
C GLY A 234 -6.31 30.38 -10.63
N ASN A 235 -5.55 29.49 -10.00
CA ASN A 235 -4.67 29.83 -8.89
C ASN A 235 -3.58 30.82 -9.34
N PRO A 236 -3.23 31.85 -8.55
CA PRO A 236 -2.26 32.87 -8.93
C PRO A 236 -0.80 32.39 -8.96
N LEU A 237 -0.49 31.22 -8.38
CA LEU A 237 0.85 30.66 -8.38
C LEU A 237 1.28 30.23 -9.79
N THR A 238 2.46 30.69 -10.21
CA THR A 238 3.05 30.37 -11.52
C THR A 238 3.84 29.07 -11.48
N LYS A 239 4.19 28.54 -12.66
CA LYS A 239 5.12 27.40 -12.77
C LYS A 239 6.42 27.66 -12.02
N GLU A 240 6.97 28.86 -12.14
CA GLU A 240 8.22 29.28 -11.51
C GLU A 240 8.10 29.29 -9.98
N ASP A 241 6.95 29.68 -9.44
CA ASP A 241 6.70 29.61 -7.99
C ASP A 241 6.65 28.17 -7.50
N LEU A 242 5.96 27.28 -8.23
CA LEU A 242 5.90 25.86 -7.88
C LEU A 242 7.28 25.20 -7.92
N ILE A 243 8.14 25.57 -8.88
CA ILE A 243 9.52 25.07 -8.97
C ILE A 243 10.32 25.50 -7.73
N LYS A 244 10.24 26.77 -7.31
CA LYS A 244 10.90 27.24 -6.08
C LYS A 244 10.42 26.48 -4.85
N PHE A 245 9.13 26.16 -4.78
CA PHE A 245 8.60 25.34 -3.69
C PHE A 245 9.17 23.92 -3.74
N ALA A 246 9.22 23.31 -4.94
CA ALA A 246 9.74 21.97 -5.12
C ALA A 246 11.22 21.81 -4.68
N GLU A 247 12.03 22.84 -4.87
CA GLU A 247 13.45 22.87 -4.43
C GLU A 247 13.62 22.72 -2.91
N THR A 248 12.61 23.12 -2.12
CA THR A 248 12.62 23.05 -0.64
C THR A 248 11.61 22.05 -0.09
N ALA A 249 10.81 21.42 -0.97
CA ALA A 249 9.64 20.63 -0.64
C ALA A 249 9.97 19.30 0.04
N VAL A 250 11.20 18.79 -0.08
CA VAL A 250 11.54 17.43 0.32
C VAL A 250 12.77 17.44 1.22
N LYS A 251 12.58 16.98 2.45
CA LYS A 251 13.70 16.60 3.32
C LYS A 251 14.02 15.13 3.04
N LYS A 252 15.24 14.91 2.54
CA LYS A 252 15.82 13.57 2.34
C LYS A 252 16.46 13.05 3.63
#